data_AF-A0A5M6CA60-F1
#
_entry.id   AF-A0A5M6CA60-F1
#
_cell.length_a   1.000
_cell.length_b   1.000
_cell.length_c   1.000
_cell.angle_alpha   90.00
_cell.angle_beta   90.00
_cell.angle_gamma   90.00
#
_symmetry.space_group_name_H-M   'P 1'
#
loop_
_entity.id
_entity.type
_entity.pdbx_description
1 polymer ?
#
loop_
_entity_poly.entity_id
_entity_poly.type
_entity_poly.pdbx_seq_one_letter_code
_entity_poly.pdbx_strand_id
1 'polypeptide(L)'
;MKNFYLFIIALLSISANSQFIYWKANEEIPEQAMVYMNDNTTKTGYIKNNKVSNVGKRMLTLDPKLFRHGDVEADVILFKAEGTENYVEIPANKINYVVFSGEEPTRFDRINVYKFERKSLEVKDKEPVTMFQIPRVDDYVVMYANYYINLGRNGSLNDELYFYVKQKDSDKSYYMRFFSFNKDKQIFPYLKILAPKNEKYIAYLDKLCDKKSAEYKEYKKGEEELMEEVSNYAKENRKELSIVDGRSMAYNAKFRYMFTYVGKKLKQFSN
;
A
#
# COMPACT_ATOMS: atom_id res chain seq x y z
N MET A 1 -4.30 -25.02 15.77
CA MET A 1 -4.22 -24.36 14.45
C MET A 1 -4.22 -22.83 14.62
N LYS A 2 -3.13 -22.24 15.14
CA LYS A 2 -3.04 -20.77 15.39
C LYS A 2 -1.96 -20.04 14.58
N ASN A 3 -1.09 -20.77 13.88
CA ASN A 3 0.12 -20.18 13.29
C ASN A 3 0.17 -20.19 11.75
N PHE A 4 -0.89 -20.64 11.07
CA PHE A 4 -0.90 -20.72 9.61
C PHE A 4 -1.07 -19.35 8.93
N TYR A 5 -1.79 -18.41 9.59
CA TYR A 5 -2.02 -17.06 9.05
C TYR A 5 -0.79 -16.15 9.07
N LEU A 6 0.22 -16.46 9.90
CA LEU A 6 1.46 -15.68 9.96
C LEU A 6 2.41 -15.98 8.80
N PHE A 7 2.37 -17.20 8.24
CA PHE A 7 3.22 -17.61 7.12
C PHE A 7 2.87 -16.88 5.81
N ILE A 8 1.59 -16.59 5.57
CA ILE A 8 1.11 -15.85 4.38
C ILE A 8 1.48 -14.35 4.48
N ILE A 9 1.75 -13.84 5.69
CA ILE A 9 2.06 -12.41 5.93
C ILE A 9 3.56 -12.11 5.70
N ALA A 10 4.45 -13.11 5.76
CA ALA A 10 5.90 -12.92 5.75
C ALA A 10 6.53 -12.86 4.32
N LEU A 11 5.83 -13.29 3.27
CA LEU A 11 6.44 -13.52 1.94
C LEU A 11 6.54 -12.29 1.01
N LEU A 12 6.17 -11.08 1.45
CA LEU A 12 5.91 -9.96 0.52
C LEU A 12 6.98 -8.85 0.52
N SER A 13 8.23 -9.19 0.82
CA SER A 13 9.38 -8.27 0.83
C SER A 13 10.12 -8.23 -0.52
N ILE A 14 9.51 -7.70 -1.57
CA ILE A 14 10.23 -7.44 -2.85
C ILE A 14 10.23 -5.94 -3.13
N SER A 15 11.41 -5.44 -3.50
CA SER A 15 11.63 -4.07 -3.98
C SER A 15 10.78 -3.81 -5.22
N ALA A 16 9.63 -3.17 -5.00
CA ALA A 16 8.60 -2.90 -6.00
C ALA A 16 9.07 -1.85 -7.03
N ASN A 17 9.32 -2.30 -8.26
CA ASN A 17 9.71 -1.45 -9.39
C ASN A 17 8.92 -1.81 -10.68
N SER A 18 7.68 -2.27 -10.53
CA SER A 18 6.82 -2.64 -11.64
C SER A 18 5.34 -2.45 -11.29
N GLN A 19 4.50 -2.26 -12.32
CA GLN A 19 3.05 -2.15 -12.20
C GLN A 19 2.44 -3.29 -11.36
N PHE A 20 2.96 -4.51 -11.53
CA PHE A 20 2.65 -5.67 -10.70
C PHE A 20 3.90 -6.12 -9.93
N ILE A 21 3.97 -5.73 -8.66
CA ILE A 21 5.17 -5.64 -7.81
C ILE A 21 5.99 -6.93 -7.60
N TYR A 22 5.50 -8.10 -8.03
CA TYR A 22 6.20 -9.39 -7.91
C TYR A 22 7.04 -9.75 -9.14
N TRP A 23 6.76 -9.13 -10.29
CA TRP A 23 7.38 -9.51 -11.56
C TRP A 23 8.23 -8.37 -12.11
N LYS A 24 9.24 -8.68 -12.92
CA LYS A 24 10.14 -7.65 -13.45
C LYS A 24 9.45 -6.84 -14.54
N ALA A 25 9.99 -5.66 -14.81
CA ALA A 25 9.53 -4.84 -15.93
C ALA A 25 9.78 -5.54 -17.28
N ASN A 26 8.87 -5.36 -18.24
CA ASN A 26 8.93 -5.99 -19.56
C ASN A 26 8.98 -7.54 -19.54
N GLU A 27 8.53 -8.17 -18.45
CA GLU A 27 8.42 -9.62 -18.32
C GLU A 27 6.95 -10.04 -18.42
N GLU A 28 6.68 -11.14 -19.15
CA GLU A 28 5.37 -11.79 -19.11
C GLU A 28 5.21 -12.44 -17.73
N ILE A 29 4.08 -12.15 -17.10
CA ILE A 29 3.70 -12.81 -15.86
C ILE A 29 3.27 -14.23 -16.23
N PRO A 30 3.91 -15.27 -15.66
CA PRO A 30 3.65 -16.66 -16.05
C PRO A 30 2.24 -17.13 -15.70
N GLU A 31 1.60 -16.46 -14.73
CA GLU A 31 0.25 -16.75 -14.29
C GLU A 31 -0.79 -16.17 -15.25
N GLN A 32 -1.83 -16.96 -15.55
CA GLN A 32 -2.99 -16.44 -16.25
C GLN A 32 -3.66 -15.36 -15.39
N ALA A 33 -4.07 -14.27 -16.03
CA ALA A 33 -4.73 -13.15 -15.41
C ALA A 33 -6.16 -13.01 -15.94
N MET A 34 -7.06 -12.66 -15.03
CA MET A 34 -8.40 -12.20 -15.32
C MET A 34 -8.50 -10.70 -15.03
N VAL A 35 -8.76 -9.91 -16.06
CA VAL A 35 -8.92 -8.46 -16.01
C VAL A 35 -10.40 -8.14 -15.89
N TYR A 36 -10.79 -7.49 -14.80
CA TYR A 36 -12.15 -7.02 -14.56
C TYR A 36 -12.27 -5.56 -14.97
N MET A 37 -13.19 -5.27 -15.88
CA MET A 37 -13.40 -3.94 -16.46
C MET A 37 -14.43 -3.15 -15.65
N ASN A 38 -14.42 -1.82 -15.76
CA ASN A 38 -15.38 -0.95 -15.08
C ASN A 38 -16.83 -1.11 -15.59
N ASP A 39 -17.01 -1.66 -16.79
CA ASP A 39 -18.32 -1.98 -17.39
C ASP A 39 -18.84 -3.38 -16.98
N ASN A 40 -18.22 -4.00 -15.97
CA ASN A 40 -18.50 -5.34 -15.47
C ASN A 40 -18.20 -6.49 -16.44
N THR A 41 -17.50 -6.23 -17.54
CA THR A 41 -16.97 -7.30 -18.40
C THR A 41 -15.65 -7.86 -17.87
N THR A 42 -15.27 -9.06 -18.31
CA THR A 42 -13.99 -9.69 -17.96
C THR A 42 -13.20 -10.09 -19.20
N LYS A 43 -11.87 -10.13 -19.07
CA LYS A 43 -10.95 -10.67 -20.09
C LYS A 43 -9.98 -11.64 -19.43
N THR A 44 -9.75 -12.80 -20.05
CA THR A 44 -8.83 -13.83 -19.56
C THR A 44 -7.64 -13.99 -20.50
N GLY A 45 -6.43 -14.06 -19.97
CA GLY A 45 -5.21 -14.11 -20.77
C GLY A 45 -3.95 -13.95 -19.92
N TYR A 46 -2.90 -13.38 -20.51
CA TYR A 46 -1.61 -13.15 -19.85
C TYR A 46 -1.29 -11.66 -19.86
N ILE A 47 -0.61 -11.20 -18.82
CA ILE A 47 -0.19 -9.80 -18.69
C ILE A 47 1.33 -9.74 -18.75
N LYS A 48 1.83 -8.74 -19.47
CA LYS A 48 3.23 -8.36 -19.44
C LYS A 48 3.38 -7.04 -18.73
N ASN A 49 4.29 -6.97 -17.77
CA ASN A 49 4.62 -5.69 -17.13
C ASN A 49 5.11 -4.71 -18.21
N ASN A 50 4.68 -3.46 -18.12
CA ASN A 50 5.07 -2.43 -19.07
C ASN A 50 6.60 -2.26 -19.12
N LYS A 51 7.10 -1.85 -20.30
CA LYS A 51 8.49 -1.41 -20.43
C LYS A 51 8.70 -0.14 -19.60
N VAL A 52 9.86 -0.05 -18.96
CA VAL A 52 10.27 1.18 -18.26
C VAL A 52 10.46 2.27 -19.31
N SER A 53 9.63 3.32 -19.25
CA SER A 53 9.62 4.39 -20.25
C SER A 53 10.78 5.39 -20.10
N ASN A 54 11.55 5.35 -19.00
CA ASN A 54 12.52 6.40 -18.70
C ASN A 54 13.74 5.95 -17.87
N VAL A 55 14.79 5.43 -18.52
CA VAL A 55 16.06 4.98 -17.90
C VAL A 55 16.77 6.10 -17.12
N GLY A 56 16.63 7.37 -17.54
CA GLY A 56 17.23 8.54 -16.85
C GLY A 56 16.55 8.93 -15.54
N LYS A 57 15.23 8.67 -15.39
CA LYS A 57 14.54 8.84 -14.10
C LYS A 57 15.10 7.88 -13.05
N ARG A 58 15.67 6.75 -13.45
CA ARG A 58 16.31 5.77 -12.56
C ARG A 58 17.52 6.31 -11.79
N MET A 59 18.31 7.20 -12.41
CA MET A 59 19.43 7.87 -11.74
C MET A 59 18.96 8.93 -10.73
N LEU A 60 17.76 9.49 -10.92
CA LEU A 60 17.15 10.49 -10.03
C LEU A 60 16.17 9.88 -9.01
N THR A 61 15.63 8.68 -9.23
CA THR A 61 14.91 7.89 -8.20
C THR A 61 15.87 7.20 -7.25
N LEU A 62 17.17 7.18 -7.55
CA LEU A 62 18.23 6.93 -6.57
C LEU A 62 18.50 8.17 -5.69
N ASP A 63 17.88 9.33 -5.97
CA ASP A 63 17.86 10.49 -5.08
C ASP A 63 16.59 10.45 -4.18
N PRO A 64 16.74 10.23 -2.86
CA PRO A 64 15.64 10.20 -1.88
C PRO A 64 14.82 11.50 -1.79
N LYS A 65 15.30 12.60 -2.40
CA LYS A 65 14.65 13.92 -2.38
C LYS A 65 13.76 14.20 -3.59
N LEU A 66 13.84 13.44 -4.68
CA LEU A 66 13.16 13.75 -5.96
C LEU A 66 12.15 12.70 -6.44
N PHE A 67 11.71 11.78 -5.58
CA PHE A 67 10.90 10.63 -6.03
C PHE A 67 9.59 11.01 -6.75
N ARG A 68 9.52 10.65 -8.04
CA ARG A 68 8.30 10.39 -8.83
C ARG A 68 8.18 8.86 -8.96
N HIS A 69 6.97 8.29 -8.83
CA HIS A 69 6.68 6.85 -8.71
C HIS A 69 6.86 6.03 -10.01
N GLY A 70 7.86 6.36 -10.84
CA GLY A 70 7.85 6.09 -12.29
C GLY A 70 7.61 4.65 -12.78
N ASP A 71 7.75 3.63 -11.94
CA ASP A 71 7.63 2.23 -12.36
C ASP A 71 6.36 1.50 -11.83
N VAL A 72 5.55 2.12 -10.96
CA VAL A 72 4.25 1.57 -10.51
C VAL A 72 3.04 2.31 -11.11
N GLU A 73 3.26 3.52 -11.64
CA GLU A 73 2.26 4.26 -12.39
C GLU A 73 1.99 3.54 -13.71
N ALA A 74 0.72 3.42 -14.08
CA ALA A 74 0.39 2.77 -15.33
C ALA A 74 -0.84 3.35 -16.01
N ASP A 75 -0.62 3.85 -17.22
CA ASP A 75 -1.68 4.33 -18.10
C ASP A 75 -2.37 3.18 -18.85
N VAL A 76 -1.64 2.07 -19.06
CA VAL A 76 -2.11 0.87 -19.77
C VAL A 76 -1.61 -0.41 -19.08
N ILE A 77 -2.18 -1.57 -19.44
CA ILE A 77 -1.56 -2.89 -19.28
C ILE A 77 -1.28 -3.49 -20.67
N LEU A 78 -0.19 -4.23 -20.82
CA LEU A 78 0.03 -5.08 -21.99
C LEU A 78 -0.63 -6.44 -21.74
N PHE A 79 -1.69 -6.73 -22.48
CA PHE A 79 -2.51 -7.93 -22.28
C PHE A 79 -2.55 -8.78 -23.55
N LYS A 80 -2.32 -10.09 -23.40
CA LYS A 80 -2.43 -11.09 -24.45
C LYS A 80 -3.61 -12.00 -24.13
N ALA A 81 -4.68 -11.93 -24.93
CA ALA A 81 -5.86 -12.76 -24.70
C ALA A 81 -5.53 -14.25 -24.87
N GLU A 82 -6.26 -15.12 -24.17
CA GLU A 82 -6.15 -16.56 -24.37
C GLU A 82 -6.37 -16.94 -25.85
N GLY A 83 -5.51 -17.82 -26.37
CA GLY A 83 -5.54 -18.22 -27.79
C GLY A 83 -4.99 -17.19 -28.78
N THR A 84 -4.37 -16.10 -28.30
CA THR A 84 -3.74 -15.08 -29.15
C THR A 84 -2.23 -14.97 -28.90
N GLU A 85 -1.48 -14.56 -29.92
CA GLU A 85 -0.01 -14.40 -29.82
C GLU A 85 0.41 -12.97 -29.50
N ASN A 86 -0.46 -11.98 -29.76
CA ASN A 86 -0.12 -10.56 -29.70
C ASN A 86 -0.61 -9.90 -28.41
N TYR A 87 0.23 -9.04 -27.83
CA TYR A 87 -0.19 -8.13 -26.77
C TYR A 87 -0.92 -6.93 -27.36
N VAL A 88 -1.98 -6.52 -26.66
CA VAL A 88 -2.70 -5.27 -26.88
C VAL A 88 -2.62 -4.42 -25.62
N GLU A 89 -2.62 -3.10 -25.82
CA GLU A 89 -2.72 -2.16 -24.71
C GLU A 89 -4.18 -2.03 -24.25
N ILE A 90 -4.42 -2.25 -22.96
CA ILE A 90 -5.71 -1.95 -22.33
C ILE A 90 -5.52 -0.71 -21.44
N PRO A 91 -6.26 0.38 -21.68
CA PRO A 91 -6.20 1.56 -20.83
C PRO A 91 -6.53 1.23 -19.37
N ALA A 92 -5.66 1.62 -18.43
CA ALA A 92 -5.81 1.32 -17.01
C ALA A 92 -7.07 1.96 -16.41
N ASN A 93 -7.50 3.11 -16.95
CA ASN A 93 -8.73 3.78 -16.53
C ASN A 93 -10.02 3.02 -16.88
N LYS A 94 -9.96 2.00 -17.74
CA LYS A 94 -11.08 1.09 -18.04
C LYS A 94 -11.12 -0.13 -17.12
N ILE A 95 -10.08 -0.36 -16.34
CA ILE A 95 -9.90 -1.54 -15.49
C ILE A 95 -10.35 -1.22 -14.08
N ASN A 96 -11.05 -2.16 -13.45
CA ASN A 96 -11.42 -2.12 -12.04
C ASN A 96 -10.36 -2.82 -11.19
N TYR A 97 -10.06 -4.08 -11.50
CA TYR A 97 -9.00 -4.85 -10.84
C TYR A 97 -8.51 -5.99 -11.73
N VAL A 98 -7.38 -6.57 -11.37
CA VAL A 98 -6.77 -7.73 -12.03
C VAL A 98 -6.60 -8.84 -11.01
N VAL A 99 -6.91 -10.08 -11.38
CA VAL A 99 -6.66 -11.27 -10.57
C VAL A 99 -5.71 -12.19 -11.31
N PHE A 100 -4.57 -12.51 -10.71
CA PHE A 100 -3.67 -13.56 -11.22
C PHE A 100 -4.06 -14.90 -10.60
N SER A 101 -4.18 -15.94 -11.42
CA SER A 101 -4.72 -17.26 -11.09
C SER A 101 -3.65 -18.28 -10.66
N GLY A 102 -2.53 -17.82 -10.08
CA GLY A 102 -1.51 -18.71 -9.53
C GLY A 102 -2.02 -19.60 -8.38
N GLU A 103 -1.09 -20.35 -7.76
CA GLU A 103 -1.42 -21.23 -6.61
C GLU A 103 -2.14 -20.48 -5.49
N GLU A 104 -1.74 -19.23 -5.25
CA GLU A 104 -2.45 -18.27 -4.40
C GLU A 104 -2.99 -17.12 -5.25
N PRO A 105 -4.29 -17.12 -5.61
CA PRO A 105 -4.86 -16.09 -6.45
C PRO A 105 -4.66 -14.69 -5.87
N THR A 106 -4.00 -13.82 -6.63
CA THR A 106 -3.62 -12.49 -6.15
C THR A 106 -4.41 -11.41 -6.89
N ARG A 107 -5.15 -10.60 -6.12
CA ARG A 107 -5.91 -9.46 -6.64
C ARG A 107 -5.13 -8.15 -6.51
N PHE A 108 -4.98 -7.45 -7.63
CA PHE A 108 -4.49 -6.08 -7.72
C PHE A 108 -5.65 -5.13 -8.04
N ASP A 109 -5.96 -4.24 -7.12
CA ASP A 109 -6.94 -3.17 -7.33
C ASP A 109 -6.34 -2.07 -8.21
N ARG A 110 -7.12 -1.53 -9.15
CA ARG A 110 -6.80 -0.27 -9.80
C ARG A 110 -7.19 0.87 -8.86
N ILE A 111 -6.23 1.72 -8.52
CA ILE A 111 -6.44 2.89 -7.67
C ILE A 111 -6.07 4.18 -8.39
N ASN A 112 -6.84 5.24 -8.11
CA ASN A 112 -6.50 6.60 -8.51
C ASN A 112 -5.86 7.30 -7.32
N VAL A 113 -4.57 7.62 -7.43
CA VAL A 113 -3.76 8.18 -6.36
C VAL A 113 -3.68 9.70 -6.52
N TYR A 114 -4.15 10.40 -5.49
CA TYR A 114 -4.17 11.85 -5.40
C TYR A 114 -3.11 12.31 -4.40
N LYS A 115 -2.37 13.35 -4.80
CA LYS A 115 -1.47 14.06 -3.89
C LYS A 115 -2.27 15.15 -3.17
N PHE A 116 -1.87 15.46 -1.94
CA PHE A 116 -2.45 16.57 -1.19
C PHE A 116 -1.37 17.37 -0.48
N GLU A 117 -1.66 18.62 -0.16
CA GLU A 117 -0.79 19.44 0.67
C GLU A 117 -0.97 19.07 2.15
N ARG A 118 0.13 18.69 2.81
CA ARG A 118 0.10 18.11 4.16
C ARG A 118 -0.47 19.01 5.25
N LYS A 119 -0.31 20.33 5.12
CA LYS A 119 -0.73 21.30 6.14
C LYS A 119 -2.20 21.66 6.00
N SER A 120 -2.63 21.99 4.78
CA SER A 120 -4.00 22.41 4.46
C SER A 120 -4.94 21.23 4.19
N LEU A 121 -4.38 20.05 3.89
CA LEU A 121 -5.11 18.89 3.37
C LEU A 121 -5.80 19.15 2.03
N GLU A 122 -5.35 20.17 1.28
CA GLU A 122 -5.88 20.47 -0.06
C GLU A 122 -5.47 19.40 -1.07
N VAL A 123 -6.44 18.83 -1.77
CA VAL A 123 -6.23 17.75 -2.75
C VAL A 123 -5.89 18.33 -4.13
N LYS A 124 -4.84 17.78 -4.75
CA LYS A 124 -4.49 18.09 -6.15
C LYS A 124 -5.32 17.21 -7.10
N ASP A 125 -6.57 17.60 -7.31
CA ASP A 125 -7.57 16.77 -8.00
C ASP A 125 -7.38 16.64 -9.53
N LYS A 126 -6.55 17.47 -10.16
CA LYS A 126 -6.50 17.58 -11.63
C LYS A 126 -5.66 16.49 -12.33
N GLU A 127 -4.77 15.83 -11.60
CA GLU A 127 -3.80 14.89 -12.19
C GLU A 127 -3.59 13.68 -11.27
N PRO A 128 -4.61 12.81 -11.11
CA PRO A 128 -4.42 11.56 -10.38
C PRO A 128 -3.48 10.63 -11.13
N VAL A 129 -2.76 9.81 -10.37
CA VAL A 129 -1.90 8.77 -10.90
C VAL A 129 -2.59 7.42 -10.75
N THR A 130 -2.69 6.65 -11.83
CA THR A 130 -3.26 5.31 -11.78
C THR A 130 -2.20 4.28 -11.39
N MET A 131 -2.51 3.42 -10.42
CA MET A 131 -1.64 2.33 -9.97
C MET A 131 -2.44 1.03 -9.80
N PHE A 132 -1.75 -0.11 -9.87
CA PHE A 132 -2.29 -1.42 -9.48
C PHE A 132 -1.64 -1.85 -8.17
N GLN A 133 -2.46 -2.17 -7.16
CA GLN A 133 -1.97 -2.40 -5.79
C GLN A 133 -2.74 -3.52 -5.08
N ILE A 134 -2.05 -4.22 -4.18
CA ILE A 134 -2.67 -5.24 -3.31
C ILE A 134 -3.04 -4.59 -1.99
N PRO A 135 -4.32 -4.66 -1.55
CA PRO A 135 -4.72 -4.09 -0.28
C PRO A 135 -4.06 -4.84 0.88
N ARG A 136 -3.45 -4.09 1.81
CA ARG A 136 -2.91 -4.61 3.08
C ARG A 136 -3.95 -4.56 4.20
N VAL A 137 -4.92 -3.65 4.07
CA VAL A 137 -6.15 -3.56 4.85
C VAL A 137 -7.28 -3.34 3.86
N ASP A 138 -8.36 -4.12 3.99
CA ASP A 138 -9.57 -4.00 3.16
C ASP A 138 -10.83 -3.98 4.05
N ASP A 139 -10.96 -2.92 4.86
CA ASP A 139 -12.12 -2.66 5.73
C ASP A 139 -12.78 -1.33 5.30
N TYR A 140 -13.49 -0.64 6.20
CA TYR A 140 -14.06 0.69 5.97
C TYR A 140 -13.03 1.71 5.43
N VAL A 141 -11.77 1.52 5.84
CA VAL A 141 -10.59 2.13 5.21
C VAL A 141 -9.82 1.03 4.50
N VAL A 142 -9.43 1.31 3.25
CA VAL A 142 -8.56 0.46 2.45
C VAL A 142 -7.18 1.09 2.42
N MET A 143 -6.16 0.31 2.73
CA MET A 143 -4.77 0.75 2.73
C MET A 143 -3.92 -0.15 1.85
N TYR A 144 -3.14 0.49 0.98
CA TYR A 144 -2.10 -0.09 0.17
C TYR A 144 -0.76 0.49 0.64
N ALA A 145 0.33 -0.29 0.49
CA ALA A 145 1.64 0.18 0.91
C ALA A 145 2.79 -0.39 0.08
N ASN A 146 3.77 0.47 -0.20
CA ASN A 146 5.08 0.12 -0.73
C ASN A 146 6.15 0.49 0.30
N TYR A 147 6.99 -0.49 0.65
CA TYR A 147 8.10 -0.28 1.58
C TYR A 147 9.43 -0.39 0.85
N TYR A 148 10.25 0.65 0.96
CA TYR A 148 11.62 0.65 0.48
C TYR A 148 12.54 0.65 1.70
N ILE A 149 13.03 -0.54 2.05
CA ILE A 149 13.89 -0.75 3.22
C ILE A 149 15.34 -0.67 2.74
N ASN A 150 16.08 0.33 3.22
CA ASN A 150 17.47 0.53 2.81
C ASN A 150 18.43 0.05 3.90
N LEU A 151 19.23 -0.96 3.57
CA LEU A 151 20.35 -1.43 4.37
C LEU A 151 21.59 -0.54 4.06
N GLY A 152 21.55 0.73 4.49
CA GLY A 152 22.64 1.67 4.21
C GLY A 152 24.00 1.22 4.77
N ARG A 153 25.11 1.69 4.17
CA ARG A 153 26.45 1.53 4.74
C ARG A 153 26.50 2.23 6.12
N ASN A 154 27.13 1.59 7.11
CA ASN A 154 27.25 2.05 8.51
C ASN A 154 25.95 2.15 9.32
N GLY A 155 24.90 1.42 8.93
CA GLY A 155 23.68 1.32 9.75
C GLY A 155 22.81 2.58 9.77
N SER A 156 23.06 3.55 8.86
CA SER A 156 22.14 4.66 8.63
C SER A 156 20.90 4.16 7.88
N LEU A 157 19.73 4.33 8.51
CA LEU A 157 18.46 3.79 8.04
C LEU A 157 17.61 4.92 7.49
N ASN A 158 17.36 4.90 6.19
CA ASN A 158 16.35 5.74 5.55
C ASN A 158 15.32 4.82 4.87
N ASP A 159 14.51 4.16 5.70
CA ASP A 159 13.36 3.40 5.21
C ASP A 159 12.31 4.39 4.70
N GLU A 160 11.81 4.18 3.49
CA GLU A 160 10.76 4.99 2.91
C GLU A 160 9.46 4.20 2.84
N LEU A 161 8.45 4.68 3.55
CA LEU A 161 7.16 4.03 3.68
C LEU A 161 6.10 4.86 2.97
N TYR A 162 5.60 4.31 1.87
CA TYR A 162 4.58 4.95 1.05
C TYR A 162 3.26 4.22 1.24
N PHE A 163 2.23 4.99 1.57
CA PHE A 163 0.87 4.51 1.79
C PHE A 163 -0.05 5.17 0.78
N TYR A 164 -1.02 4.40 0.32
CA TYR A 164 -2.14 4.89 -0.49
C TYR A 164 -3.41 4.47 0.24
N VAL A 165 -4.22 5.43 0.65
CA VAL A 165 -5.30 5.17 1.61
C VAL A 165 -6.59 5.80 1.11
N LYS A 166 -7.69 5.06 1.20
CA LYS A 166 -9.03 5.53 0.83
C LYS A 166 -10.08 5.01 1.79
N GLN A 167 -11.26 5.64 1.78
CA GLN A 167 -12.46 4.96 2.23
C GLN A 167 -12.83 3.85 1.23
N LYS A 168 -13.46 2.76 1.69
CA LYS A 168 -13.77 1.59 0.85
C LYS A 168 -14.54 1.96 -0.43
N ASP A 169 -15.52 2.84 -0.29
CA ASP A 169 -16.42 3.23 -1.38
C ASP A 169 -15.93 4.47 -2.17
N SER A 170 -14.74 5.00 -1.83
CA SER A 170 -14.13 6.13 -2.53
C SER A 170 -13.33 5.66 -3.75
N ASP A 171 -13.39 6.42 -4.84
CA ASP A 171 -12.50 6.27 -5.98
C ASP A 171 -11.15 6.99 -5.77
N LYS A 172 -11.09 7.91 -4.80
CA LYS A 172 -9.88 8.66 -4.43
C LYS A 172 -9.06 7.94 -3.37
N SER A 173 -7.84 7.56 -3.73
CA SER A 173 -6.78 7.14 -2.82
C SER A 173 -5.80 8.28 -2.56
N TYR A 174 -5.50 8.56 -1.31
CA TYR A 174 -4.59 9.64 -0.93
C TYR A 174 -3.17 9.11 -0.70
N TYR A 175 -2.20 9.77 -1.32
CA TYR A 175 -0.79 9.47 -1.13
C TYR A 175 -0.28 10.01 0.20
N MET A 176 0.22 9.13 1.06
CA MET A 176 0.82 9.48 2.34
C MET A 176 2.23 8.91 2.44
N ARG A 177 3.19 9.74 2.85
CA ARG A 177 4.55 9.29 3.18
C ARG A 177 4.75 9.46 4.67
N PHE A 178 4.87 8.35 5.38
CA PHE A 178 5.14 8.36 6.82
C PHE A 178 6.62 8.09 7.09
N PHE A 179 7.05 8.53 8.26
CA PHE A 179 8.36 8.20 8.81
C PHE A 179 8.20 7.03 9.80
N SER A 180 9.33 6.46 10.23
CA SER A 180 9.41 5.29 11.11
C SER A 180 8.59 5.39 12.42
N PHE A 181 8.51 4.25 13.12
CA PHE A 181 7.65 3.88 14.27
C PHE A 181 7.25 4.94 15.33
N ASN A 182 7.95 6.07 15.48
CA ASN A 182 7.84 6.97 16.62
C ASN A 182 7.07 8.28 16.35
N LYS A 183 6.26 8.33 15.29
CA LYS A 183 5.70 9.59 14.78
C LYS A 183 4.18 9.59 14.63
N ASP A 184 3.45 8.81 15.43
CA ASP A 184 1.99 8.69 15.35
C ASP A 184 1.26 10.04 15.44
N LYS A 185 1.69 10.94 16.34
CA LYS A 185 1.17 12.32 16.45
C LYS A 185 1.33 13.16 15.17
N GLN A 186 2.27 12.78 14.30
CA GLN A 186 2.50 13.44 13.00
C GLN A 186 1.73 12.75 11.89
N ILE A 187 1.29 11.50 12.10
CA ILE A 187 0.57 10.67 11.15
C ILE A 187 -0.94 10.92 11.26
N PHE A 188 -1.49 10.89 12.48
CA PHE A 188 -2.94 11.03 12.70
C PHE A 188 -3.56 12.29 12.07
N PRO A 189 -2.91 13.48 12.08
CA PRO A 189 -3.47 14.65 11.41
C PRO A 189 -3.71 14.44 9.91
N TYR A 190 -2.88 13.64 9.24
CA TYR A 190 -3.06 13.35 7.82
C TYR A 190 -4.30 12.50 7.55
N LEU A 191 -4.73 11.67 8.51
CA LEU A 191 -5.88 10.78 8.35
C LEU A 191 -7.20 11.55 8.30
N LYS A 192 -7.22 12.83 8.70
CA LYS A 192 -8.39 13.72 8.55
C LYS A 192 -8.83 13.86 7.10
N ILE A 193 -7.92 13.69 6.13
CA ILE A 193 -8.23 13.71 4.69
C ILE A 193 -9.25 12.63 4.30
N LEU A 194 -9.33 11.53 5.07
CA LEU A 194 -10.26 10.45 4.78
C LEU A 194 -11.71 10.91 4.96
N ALA A 195 -12.00 11.83 5.89
CA ALA A 195 -13.34 12.33 6.13
C ALA A 195 -13.32 13.79 6.64
N PRO A 196 -12.99 14.77 5.76
CA PRO A 196 -12.71 16.15 6.16
C PRO A 196 -13.95 16.92 6.68
N LYS A 197 -15.15 16.38 6.48
CA LYS A 197 -16.42 16.94 6.97
C LYS A 197 -16.97 16.21 8.19
N ASN A 198 -16.31 15.15 8.67
CA ASN A 198 -16.76 14.39 9.84
C ASN A 198 -16.10 14.95 11.11
N GLU A 199 -16.77 15.88 11.78
CA GLU A 199 -16.25 16.57 12.98
C GLU A 199 -15.95 15.61 14.13
N LYS A 200 -16.78 14.58 14.35
CA LYS A 200 -16.56 13.56 15.39
C LYS A 200 -15.26 12.80 15.14
N TYR A 201 -15.03 12.39 13.90
CA TYR A 201 -13.80 11.71 13.50
C TYR A 201 -12.57 12.63 13.62
N ILE A 202 -12.68 13.88 13.18
CA ILE A 202 -11.59 14.86 13.29
C ILE A 202 -11.22 15.09 14.75
N ALA A 203 -12.20 15.34 15.62
CA ALA A 203 -11.98 15.54 17.05
C ALA A 203 -11.35 14.29 17.70
N TYR A 204 -11.74 13.09 17.27
CA TYR A 204 -11.13 11.86 17.74
C TYR A 204 -9.65 11.75 17.33
N LEU A 205 -9.30 12.07 16.09
CA LEU A 205 -7.91 12.11 15.63
C LEU A 205 -7.07 13.15 16.39
N ASP A 206 -7.66 14.28 16.78
CA ASP A 206 -7.00 15.29 17.61
C ASP A 206 -6.66 14.75 19.00
N LYS A 207 -7.56 13.97 19.61
CA LYS A 207 -7.27 13.29 20.88
C LYS A 207 -6.18 12.23 20.74
N LEU A 208 -6.13 11.51 19.62
CA LEU A 208 -5.02 10.59 19.31
C LEU A 208 -3.67 11.30 19.14
N CYS A 209 -3.64 12.61 18.90
CA CYS A 209 -2.39 13.38 18.90
C CYS A 209 -1.88 13.73 20.31
N ASP A 210 -2.75 13.71 21.33
CA ASP A 210 -2.40 13.99 22.72
C ASP A 210 -2.05 12.70 23.48
N LYS A 211 -0.77 12.55 23.87
CA LYS A 211 -0.30 11.38 24.62
C LYS A 211 -0.97 11.20 25.99
N LYS A 212 -1.59 12.25 26.54
CA LYS A 212 -2.27 12.19 27.83
C LYS A 212 -3.72 11.74 27.71
N SER A 213 -4.31 11.80 26.52
CA SER A 213 -5.70 11.42 26.28
C SER A 213 -5.94 9.94 26.57
N ALA A 214 -7.18 9.60 26.93
CA ALA A 214 -7.57 8.21 27.13
C ALA A 214 -7.51 7.44 25.80
N GLU A 215 -7.90 8.09 24.71
CA GLU A 215 -7.92 7.54 23.36
C GLU A 215 -6.51 7.16 22.89
N TYR A 216 -5.51 8.02 23.10
CA TYR A 216 -4.13 7.68 22.75
C TYR A 216 -3.60 6.53 23.59
N LYS A 217 -3.88 6.52 24.90
CA LYS A 217 -3.43 5.43 25.80
C LYS A 217 -4.05 4.09 25.41
N GLU A 218 -5.33 4.08 25.05
CA GLU A 218 -6.02 2.89 24.54
C GLU A 218 -5.38 2.39 23.24
N TYR A 219 -5.22 3.28 22.24
CA TYR A 219 -4.55 2.95 20.98
C TYR A 219 -3.14 2.41 21.22
N LYS A 220 -2.36 3.10 22.06
CA LYS A 220 -0.95 2.80 22.26
C LYS A 220 -0.76 1.45 22.97
N LYS A 221 -1.62 1.14 23.95
CA LYS A 221 -1.61 -0.17 24.62
C LYS A 221 -1.79 -1.31 23.62
N GLY A 222 -2.81 -1.22 22.74
CA GLY A 222 -3.03 -2.25 21.73
C GLY A 222 -1.93 -2.34 20.68
N GLU A 223 -1.31 -1.21 20.31
CA GLU A 223 -0.13 -1.20 19.44
C GLU A 223 1.07 -1.90 20.13
N GLU A 224 1.32 -1.61 21.40
CA GLU A 224 2.43 -2.20 22.16
C GLU A 224 2.29 -3.71 22.34
N GLU A 225 1.09 -4.18 22.70
CA GLU A 225 0.78 -5.62 22.80
C GLU A 225 1.05 -6.34 21.46
N LEU A 226 0.58 -5.78 20.34
CA LEU A 226 0.83 -6.34 19.01
C LEU A 226 2.32 -6.33 18.65
N MET A 227 3.04 -5.23 18.93
CA MET A 227 4.45 -5.13 18.60
C MET A 227 5.31 -6.06 19.45
N GLU A 228 4.87 -6.38 20.67
CA GLU A 228 5.50 -7.41 21.50
C GLU A 228 5.35 -8.81 20.88
N GLU A 229 4.17 -9.17 20.40
CA GLU A 229 3.93 -10.43 19.68
C GLU A 229 4.85 -10.56 18.45
N VAL A 230 4.92 -9.50 17.63
CA VAL A 230 5.80 -9.44 16.44
C VAL A 230 7.27 -9.60 16.84
N SER A 231 7.70 -8.93 17.90
CA SER A 231 9.06 -9.04 18.43
C SER A 231 9.37 -10.45 18.93
N ASN A 232 8.44 -11.09 19.64
CA ASN A 232 8.63 -12.45 20.15
C ASN A 232 8.74 -13.46 19.00
N TYR A 233 7.87 -13.35 17.99
CA TYR A 233 7.97 -14.16 16.77
C TYR A 233 9.31 -13.94 16.05
N ALA A 234 9.76 -12.69 15.91
CA ALA A 234 11.05 -12.40 15.26
C ALA A 234 12.24 -13.00 16.03
N LYS A 235 12.18 -13.04 17.37
CA LYS A 235 13.21 -13.66 18.21
C LYS A 235 13.24 -15.18 18.05
N GLU A 236 12.07 -15.81 18.04
CA GLU A 236 11.93 -17.26 17.86
C GLU A 236 12.46 -17.72 16.49
N ASN A 237 12.24 -16.90 15.45
CA ASN A 237 12.58 -17.22 14.05
C ASN A 237 13.84 -16.50 13.53
N ARG A 238 14.68 -15.99 14.44
CA ARG A 238 15.90 -15.20 14.14
C ARG A 238 16.80 -15.80 13.05
N LYS A 239 16.89 -17.13 12.97
CA LYS A 239 17.80 -17.83 12.04
C LYS A 239 17.29 -17.83 10.60
N GLU A 240 15.97 -17.74 10.43
CA GLU A 240 15.29 -17.84 9.14
C GLU A 240 14.84 -16.47 8.63
N LEU A 241 14.66 -15.50 9.54
CA LEU A 241 14.17 -14.18 9.22
C LEU A 241 15.30 -13.22 8.85
N SER A 242 15.28 -12.71 7.61
CA SER A 242 16.20 -11.64 7.22
C SER A 242 15.85 -10.32 7.93
N ILE A 243 16.82 -9.39 8.02
CA ILE A 243 16.59 -8.06 8.60
C ILE A 243 15.48 -7.30 7.85
N VAL A 244 15.42 -7.47 6.53
CA VAL A 244 14.41 -6.82 5.67
C VAL A 244 13.03 -7.39 5.97
N ASP A 245 12.91 -8.72 6.08
CA ASP A 245 11.65 -9.38 6.38
C ASP A 245 11.13 -9.02 7.76
N GLY A 246 12.00 -9.03 8.77
CA GLY A 246 11.62 -8.64 10.13
C GLY A 246 11.11 -7.20 10.21
N ARG A 247 11.72 -6.27 9.45
CA ARG A 247 11.24 -4.88 9.36
C ARG A 247 9.94 -4.74 8.59
N SER A 248 9.84 -5.39 7.44
CA SER A 248 8.62 -5.41 6.63
C SER A 248 7.44 -5.92 7.44
N MET A 249 7.65 -7.01 8.20
CA MET A 249 6.68 -7.57 9.13
C MET A 249 6.27 -6.55 10.21
N ALA A 250 7.24 -5.90 10.86
CA ALA A 250 6.97 -4.88 11.87
C ALA A 250 6.20 -3.67 11.34
N TYR A 251 6.56 -3.15 10.15
CA TYR A 251 5.82 -2.06 9.51
C TYR A 251 4.40 -2.50 9.14
N ASN A 252 4.24 -3.68 8.54
CA ASN A 252 2.93 -4.22 8.22
C ASN A 252 2.05 -4.35 9.46
N ALA A 253 2.55 -4.93 10.55
CA ALA A 253 1.78 -5.09 11.78
C ALA A 253 1.31 -3.74 12.34
N LYS A 254 2.24 -2.79 12.53
CA LYS A 254 1.93 -1.45 13.05
C LYS A 254 0.89 -0.73 12.20
N PHE A 255 1.12 -0.63 10.89
CA PHE A 255 0.25 0.18 10.05
C PHE A 255 -1.08 -0.50 9.74
N ARG A 256 -1.12 -1.83 9.62
CA ARG A 256 -2.40 -2.56 9.54
C ARG A 256 -3.22 -2.34 10.81
N TYR A 257 -2.60 -2.39 11.99
CA TYR A 257 -3.28 -2.06 13.24
C TYR A 257 -3.82 -0.63 13.22
N MET A 258 -2.97 0.36 12.91
CA MET A 258 -3.36 1.77 12.86
C MET A 258 -4.56 2.01 11.94
N PHE A 259 -4.49 1.56 10.68
CA PHE A 259 -5.55 1.79 9.71
C PHE A 259 -6.83 1.00 10.02
N THR A 260 -6.72 -0.20 10.58
CA THR A 260 -7.88 -0.96 11.06
C THR A 260 -8.54 -0.24 12.24
N TYR A 261 -7.74 0.22 13.20
CA TYR A 261 -8.22 0.90 14.40
C TYR A 261 -8.94 2.22 14.05
N VAL A 262 -8.30 3.07 13.24
CA VAL A 262 -8.92 4.33 12.80
C VAL A 262 -10.10 4.10 11.85
N GLY A 263 -10.07 3.05 11.02
CA GLY A 263 -11.15 2.69 10.12
C GLY A 263 -12.42 2.28 10.87
N LYS A 264 -12.28 1.49 11.95
CA LYS A 264 -13.40 1.14 12.84
C LYS A 264 -14.02 2.38 13.49
N LYS A 265 -13.20 3.32 13.95
CA LYS A 265 -13.69 4.58 14.55
C LYS A 265 -14.38 5.47 13.51
N LEU A 266 -13.81 5.57 12.31
CA LEU A 266 -14.45 6.30 11.21
C LEU A 266 -15.82 5.71 10.85
N LYS A 267 -15.94 4.38 10.76
CA LYS A 267 -17.21 3.69 10.55
C LYS A 267 -18.22 4.01 11.65
N GLN A 268 -17.80 3.96 12.92
CA GLN A 268 -18.66 4.29 14.07
C GLN A 268 -19.16 5.73 14.06
N PHE A 269 -18.40 6.68 13.52
CA PHE A 269 -18.80 8.08 13.45
C PHE A 269 -19.54 8.46 12.16
N SER A 270 -19.63 7.54 11.20
CA SER A 270 -20.29 7.75 9.91
C SER A 270 -21.67 7.07 9.84
N ASN A 271 -21.97 6.22 10.83
CA ASN A 271 -23.28 5.60 11.08
C ASN A 271 -23.91 6.21 12.34
#